data_AF-A0A6M8NKI4-F1
#
_entry.id   AF-A0A6M8NKI4-F1
#
_cell.length_a   1.000
_cell.length_b   1.000
_cell.length_c   1.000
_cell.angle_alpha   90.00
_cell.angle_beta   90.00
_cell.angle_gamma   90.00
#
_symmetry.space_group_name_H-M   'P 1'
#
loop_
_entity.id
_entity.type
_entity.pdbx_description
1 polymer ?
#
loop_
_entity_poly.entity_id
_entity_poly.type
_entity_poly.pdbx_seq_one_letter_code
_entity_poly.pdbx_strand_id
1 'polypeptide(L)'
;MNLILDTCTINNLLQVDLSLEEDECSLEFDYLHRIQKEFDIKIPPKIYEELKNTFSKNLTTGYEIKFIKNYMSRYICNYVDKVDESDFESSLNFIKITHPKYEQEDNGELHLAAYALYLNRYKNTLAFQSYFVTDDDEAIDDFKDTFKINFLGDILTTIDLLLLMSVHGIISLSKVLSFALNLKRQYSQVYNKLINEIKSLQKKELLVQESALLTKIYNNIEDFNLEALEEDIKHKIFPNIKQKNKNIETFIREFLNEDFKKVIILEKKIDEIKSKFWDVSKI
;
A
#
# COMPACT_ATOMS: atom_id res chain seq x y z
N MET A 1 -11.20 -20.54 0.79
CA MET A 1 -10.21 -19.65 1.43
C MET A 1 -10.83 -18.28 1.54
N ASN A 2 -10.82 -17.69 2.73
CA ASN A 2 -11.31 -16.34 2.96
C ASN A 2 -10.13 -15.37 2.85
N LEU A 3 -10.28 -14.35 2.02
CA LEU A 3 -9.35 -13.24 1.90
C LEU A 3 -9.97 -12.02 2.56
N ILE A 4 -9.39 -11.58 3.66
CA ILE A 4 -9.83 -10.40 4.38
C ILE A 4 -8.93 -9.25 3.95
N LEU A 5 -9.48 -8.31 3.19
CA LEU A 5 -8.69 -7.25 2.56
C LEU A 5 -8.74 -5.97 3.39
N ASP A 6 -7.59 -5.34 3.61
CA ASP A 6 -7.51 -4.00 4.19
C ASP A 6 -7.74 -2.87 3.18
N THR A 7 -7.80 -1.65 3.72
CA THR A 7 -7.97 -0.42 2.95
C THR A 7 -6.83 -0.23 1.94
N CYS A 8 -5.58 -0.48 2.35
CA CYS A 8 -4.40 -0.29 1.51
C CYS A 8 -4.37 -1.26 0.33
N THR A 9 -4.64 -2.54 0.53
CA THR A 9 -4.72 -3.57 -0.51
C THR A 9 -5.79 -3.22 -1.53
N ILE A 10 -6.99 -2.84 -1.09
CA ILE A 10 -8.08 -2.47 -2.01
C ILE A 10 -7.69 -1.26 -2.84
N ASN A 11 -7.08 -0.23 -2.22
CA ASN A 11 -6.59 0.93 -2.93
C ASN A 11 -5.50 0.58 -3.95
N ASN A 12 -4.54 -0.26 -3.57
CA ASN A 12 -3.48 -0.71 -4.47
C ASN A 12 -4.07 -1.44 -5.69
N LEU A 13 -4.97 -2.40 -5.48
CA LEU A 13 -5.59 -3.18 -6.55
C LEU A 13 -6.41 -2.31 -7.52
N LEU A 14 -7.05 -1.25 -7.04
CA LEU A 14 -7.85 -0.34 -7.87
C LEU A 14 -6.99 0.71 -8.58
N GLN A 15 -6.08 1.35 -7.86
CA GLN A 15 -5.35 2.53 -8.34
C GLN A 15 -4.20 2.15 -9.27
N VAL A 16 -3.52 1.01 -9.02
CA VAL A 16 -2.43 0.52 -9.87
C VAL A 16 -2.94 -0.03 -11.20
N ASP A 17 -4.16 -0.56 -11.22
CA ASP A 17 -4.82 -1.14 -12.40
C ASP A 17 -5.64 -0.11 -13.21
N LEU A 18 -5.70 1.14 -12.71
CA LEU A 18 -6.48 2.21 -13.31
C LEU A 18 -5.78 2.72 -14.57
N SER A 19 -6.50 2.68 -15.68
CA SER A 19 -6.08 3.28 -16.96
C SER A 19 -7.01 4.44 -17.33
N LEU A 20 -6.41 5.50 -17.89
CA LEU A 20 -7.10 6.70 -18.37
C LEU A 20 -6.77 6.89 -19.86
N GLU A 21 -7.77 6.70 -20.71
CA GLU A 21 -7.68 6.93 -22.15
C GLU A 21 -8.79 7.90 -22.57
N GLU A 22 -8.43 9.03 -23.21
CA GLU A 22 -9.40 9.99 -23.77
C GLU A 22 -10.53 10.41 -22.80
N ASP A 23 -10.18 10.73 -21.54
CA ASP A 23 -11.12 11.08 -20.45
C ASP A 23 -12.03 9.93 -19.94
N GLU A 24 -11.81 8.69 -20.40
CA GLU A 24 -12.47 7.49 -19.89
C GLU A 24 -11.54 6.69 -18.96
N CYS A 25 -12.04 6.35 -17.77
CA CYS A 25 -11.34 5.51 -16.80
C CYS A 25 -11.83 4.07 -16.90
N SER A 26 -10.89 3.12 -16.84
CA SER A 26 -11.17 1.68 -16.77
C SER A 26 -10.15 0.96 -15.88
N LEU A 27 -10.47 -0.28 -15.51
CA LEU A 27 -9.52 -1.20 -14.87
C LEU A 27 -9.00 -2.16 -15.94
N GLU A 28 -7.68 -2.22 -16.16
CA GLU A 28 -7.10 -3.07 -17.22
C GLU A 28 -7.38 -4.56 -17.00
N PHE A 29 -7.30 -5.02 -15.75
CA PHE A 29 -7.51 -6.42 -15.40
C PHE A 29 -8.71 -6.67 -14.49
N ASP A 30 -9.11 -5.68 -13.71
CA ASP A 30 -10.11 -5.79 -12.66
C ASP A 30 -9.77 -6.92 -11.67
N TYR A 31 -8.63 -6.75 -10.98
CA TYR A 31 -8.10 -7.77 -10.07
C TYR A 31 -9.11 -8.18 -9.00
N LEU A 32 -9.82 -7.23 -8.38
CA LEU A 32 -10.81 -7.53 -7.34
C LEU A 32 -11.93 -8.43 -7.84
N HIS A 33 -12.48 -8.16 -9.03
CA HIS A 33 -13.51 -9.02 -9.62
C HIS A 33 -12.98 -10.42 -9.93
N ARG A 34 -11.71 -10.56 -10.35
CA ARG A 34 -11.08 -11.86 -10.61
C ARG A 34 -10.82 -12.65 -9.34
N ILE A 35 -10.31 -11.99 -8.29
CA ILE A 35 -10.08 -12.60 -6.97
C ILE A 35 -11.41 -13.16 -6.44
N GLN A 36 -12.49 -12.39 -6.55
CA GLN A 36 -13.82 -12.78 -6.04
C GLN A 36 -14.41 -14.03 -6.73
N LYS A 37 -13.99 -14.35 -7.96
CA LYS A 37 -14.45 -15.59 -8.64
C LYS A 37 -13.82 -16.86 -8.08
N GLU A 38 -12.67 -16.72 -7.43
CA GLU A 38 -11.80 -17.84 -7.05
C GLU A 38 -11.68 -17.95 -5.52
N PHE A 39 -11.86 -16.84 -4.81
CA PHE A 39 -11.71 -16.73 -3.36
C PHE A 39 -12.89 -15.97 -2.75
N ASP A 40 -13.21 -16.29 -1.50
CA ASP A 40 -14.24 -15.58 -0.75
C ASP A 40 -13.64 -14.29 -0.16
N ILE A 41 -13.90 -13.15 -0.79
CA ILE A 41 -13.46 -11.85 -0.30
C ILE A 41 -14.39 -11.39 0.82
N LYS A 42 -13.80 -11.00 1.95
CA LYS A 42 -14.50 -10.36 3.06
C LYS A 42 -13.90 -9.00 3.36
N ILE A 43 -14.77 -8.01 3.57
CA ILE A 43 -14.37 -6.66 3.98
C ILE A 43 -15.13 -6.31 5.27
N PRO A 44 -14.44 -6.08 6.40
CA PRO A 44 -15.09 -5.58 7.61
C PRO A 44 -15.74 -4.21 7.36
N PRO A 45 -16.87 -3.88 8.01
CA PRO A 45 -17.55 -2.59 7.83
C PRO A 45 -16.63 -1.38 8.03
N LYS A 46 -15.77 -1.41 9.07
CA LYS A 46 -14.80 -0.35 9.37
C LYS A 46 -13.84 -0.08 8.21
N ILE A 47 -13.36 -1.13 7.53
CA ILE A 47 -12.47 -1.01 6.37
C ILE A 47 -13.17 -0.33 5.21
N TYR A 48 -14.44 -0.67 4.96
CA TYR A 48 -15.20 0.02 3.93
C TYR A 48 -15.43 1.51 4.25
N GLU A 49 -15.59 1.85 5.54
CA GLU A 49 -15.66 3.24 5.99
C GLU A 49 -14.37 4.01 5.75
N GLU A 50 -13.24 3.44 6.13
CA GLU A 50 -11.93 4.03 5.91
C GLU A 50 -11.60 4.16 4.43
N LEU A 51 -11.96 3.15 3.63
CA LEU A 51 -11.79 3.19 2.18
C LEU A 51 -12.54 4.36 1.55
N LYS A 52 -13.79 4.62 1.96
CA LYS A 52 -14.57 5.80 1.50
C LYS A 52 -13.86 7.13 1.78
N ASN A 53 -13.06 7.19 2.84
CA ASN A 53 -12.35 8.39 3.25
C ASN A 53 -10.97 8.53 2.60
N THR A 54 -10.38 7.44 2.12
CA THR A 54 -8.96 7.40 1.71
C THR A 54 -8.74 7.08 0.22
N PHE A 55 -9.74 6.55 -0.49
CA PHE A 55 -9.56 6.07 -1.87
C PHE A 55 -9.06 7.14 -2.86
N SER A 56 -9.27 8.42 -2.58
CA SER A 56 -8.88 9.52 -3.46
C SER A 56 -7.48 10.06 -3.20
N LYS A 57 -6.76 9.59 -2.16
CA LYS A 57 -5.47 10.17 -1.72
C LYS A 57 -4.42 10.24 -2.83
N ASN A 58 -4.38 9.27 -3.73
CA ASN A 58 -3.38 9.18 -4.80
C ASN A 58 -3.93 9.47 -6.20
N LEU A 59 -5.19 9.89 -6.30
CA LEU A 59 -5.85 10.15 -7.58
C LEU A 59 -5.70 11.62 -7.96
N THR A 60 -5.46 11.89 -9.25
CA THR A 60 -5.10 13.23 -9.71
C THR A 60 -6.23 13.96 -10.42
N THR A 61 -7.22 13.22 -10.95
CA THR A 61 -8.31 13.75 -11.75
C THR A 61 -9.68 13.43 -11.15
N GLY A 62 -10.66 14.29 -11.46
CA GLY A 62 -12.05 14.06 -11.07
C GLY A 62 -12.68 12.83 -11.72
N TYR A 63 -12.19 12.41 -12.90
CA TYR A 63 -12.66 11.22 -13.61
C TYR A 63 -12.29 9.94 -12.86
N GLU A 64 -11.02 9.81 -12.44
CA GLU A 64 -10.52 8.67 -11.65
C GLU A 64 -11.31 8.53 -10.34
N ILE A 65 -11.48 9.64 -9.62
CA ILE A 65 -12.23 9.69 -8.35
C ILE A 65 -13.68 9.24 -8.57
N LYS A 66 -14.34 9.76 -9.60
CA LYS A 66 -15.72 9.40 -9.94
C LYS A 66 -15.84 7.93 -10.32
N PHE A 67 -14.90 7.41 -11.11
CA PHE A 67 -14.88 6.02 -11.54
C PHE A 67 -14.72 5.08 -10.34
N ILE A 68 -13.70 5.28 -9.50
CA ILE A 68 -13.46 4.42 -8.32
C ILE A 68 -14.63 4.50 -7.35
N LYS A 69 -15.19 5.69 -7.09
CA LYS A 69 -16.37 5.85 -6.23
C LYS A 69 -17.57 5.05 -6.77
N ASN A 70 -17.81 5.10 -8.08
CA ASN A 70 -18.87 4.32 -8.72
C ASN A 70 -18.59 2.81 -8.66
N TYR A 71 -17.34 2.40 -8.87
CA TYR A 71 -16.94 1.00 -8.74
C TYR A 71 -17.16 0.49 -7.32
N MET A 72 -16.71 1.22 -6.30
CA MET A 72 -16.89 0.87 -4.88
C MET A 72 -18.37 0.66 -4.53
N SER A 73 -19.23 1.61 -4.91
CA SER A 73 -20.67 1.56 -4.62
C SER A 73 -21.44 0.47 -5.36
N ARG A 74 -20.93 -0.02 -6.50
CA ARG A 74 -21.56 -1.09 -7.29
C ARG A 74 -21.05 -2.47 -6.92
N TYR A 75 -19.76 -2.59 -6.64
CA TYR A 75 -19.08 -3.89 -6.52
C TYR A 75 -18.56 -4.13 -5.10
N ILE A 76 -17.74 -3.23 -4.56
CA ILE A 76 -17.06 -3.45 -3.26
C ILE A 76 -18.07 -3.52 -2.11
N CYS A 77 -19.14 -2.74 -2.16
CA CYS A 77 -20.20 -2.79 -1.15
C CYS A 77 -20.79 -4.20 -0.95
N ASN A 78 -20.73 -5.06 -1.96
CA ASN A 78 -21.23 -6.44 -1.89
C ASN A 78 -20.27 -7.38 -1.16
N TYR A 79 -19.01 -6.98 -0.98
CA TYR A 79 -17.99 -7.74 -0.23
C TYR A 79 -17.96 -7.36 1.25
N VAL A 80 -18.70 -6.30 1.63
CA VAL A 80 -18.84 -5.88 3.03
C VAL A 80 -19.69 -6.90 3.76
N ASP A 81 -19.07 -7.59 4.71
CA ASP A 81 -19.77 -8.67 5.41
C ASP A 81 -20.63 -8.15 6.56
N LYS A 82 -21.64 -8.94 6.92
CA LYS A 82 -22.50 -8.67 8.08
C LYS A 82 -22.01 -9.47 9.27
N VAL A 83 -21.59 -8.75 10.30
CA VAL A 83 -21.15 -9.33 11.57
C VAL A 83 -22.33 -9.46 12.53
N ASP A 84 -22.29 -10.51 13.36
CA ASP A 84 -23.03 -10.51 14.62
C ASP A 84 -22.28 -9.60 15.59
N GLU A 85 -22.90 -8.53 16.04
CA GLU A 85 -22.24 -7.52 16.86
C GLU A 85 -21.70 -8.11 18.16
N SER A 86 -22.41 -9.04 18.80
CA SER A 86 -21.99 -9.58 20.10
C SER A 86 -20.75 -10.47 19.99
N ASP A 87 -20.72 -11.35 19.00
CA ASP A 87 -19.59 -12.24 18.73
C ASP A 87 -18.38 -11.47 18.18
N PHE A 88 -18.62 -10.45 17.35
CA PHE A 88 -17.56 -9.58 16.84
C PHE A 88 -16.93 -8.75 17.96
N GLU A 89 -17.74 -8.13 18.82
CA GLU A 89 -17.25 -7.40 20.00
C GLU A 89 -16.45 -8.29 20.95
N SER A 90 -16.84 -9.55 21.11
CA SER A 90 -16.04 -10.52 21.88
C SER A 90 -14.64 -10.72 21.27
N SER A 91 -14.57 -10.83 19.94
CA SER A 91 -13.29 -10.97 19.22
C SER A 91 -12.45 -9.70 19.27
N LEU A 92 -13.08 -8.53 19.11
CA LEU A 92 -12.45 -7.22 19.20
C LEU A 92 -11.82 -6.99 20.58
N ASN A 93 -12.58 -7.25 21.65
CA ASN A 93 -12.09 -7.12 23.02
C ASN A 93 -10.93 -8.07 23.30
N PHE A 94 -10.97 -9.30 22.78
CA PHE A 94 -9.85 -10.22 22.89
C PHE A 94 -8.58 -9.63 22.27
N ILE A 95 -8.66 -9.11 21.03
CA ILE A 95 -7.50 -8.50 20.37
C ILE A 95 -6.95 -7.34 21.20
N LYS A 96 -7.81 -6.42 21.67
CA LYS A 96 -7.42 -5.27 22.51
C LYS A 96 -6.70 -5.69 23.79
N ILE A 97 -7.16 -6.74 24.46
CA ILE A 97 -6.52 -7.27 25.68
C ILE A 97 -5.13 -7.85 25.36
N THR A 98 -5.00 -8.56 24.23
CA THR A 98 -3.73 -9.16 23.82
C THR A 98 -2.75 -8.17 23.21
N HIS A 99 -3.23 -7.02 22.73
CA HIS A 99 -2.44 -5.96 22.11
C HIS A 99 -2.76 -4.61 22.76
N PRO A 100 -2.14 -4.28 23.91
CA PRO A 100 -2.48 -3.06 24.67
C PRO A 100 -2.32 -1.76 23.89
N LYS A 101 -1.46 -1.74 22.85
CA LYS A 101 -1.34 -0.62 21.90
C LYS A 101 -2.72 -0.21 21.33
N TYR A 102 -3.59 -1.18 21.09
CA TYR A 102 -4.90 -0.98 20.45
C TYR A 102 -6.07 -0.80 21.44
N GLU A 103 -5.82 -0.72 22.76
CA GLU A 103 -6.89 -0.63 23.76
C GLU A 103 -7.81 0.58 23.49
N GLN A 104 -7.21 1.73 23.19
CA GLN A 104 -7.89 2.99 22.90
C GLN A 104 -7.97 3.30 21.39
N GLU A 105 -7.53 2.37 20.54
CA GLU A 105 -7.59 2.54 19.09
C GLU A 105 -8.89 1.97 18.51
N ASP A 106 -9.27 2.49 17.35
CA ASP A 106 -10.43 2.07 16.56
C ASP A 106 -10.12 2.27 15.07
N ASN A 107 -9.11 1.55 14.58
CA ASN A 107 -8.63 1.59 13.19
C ASN A 107 -8.95 0.29 12.45
N GLY A 108 -8.75 0.31 11.14
CA GLY A 108 -9.00 -0.80 10.26
C GLY A 108 -8.24 -2.06 10.62
N GLU A 109 -6.96 -1.93 10.95
CA GLU A 109 -6.05 -3.04 11.25
C GLU A 109 -6.54 -3.86 12.45
N LEU A 110 -6.96 -3.17 13.51
CA LEU A 110 -7.61 -3.80 14.66
C LEU A 110 -8.88 -4.54 14.27
N HIS A 111 -9.77 -3.90 13.50
CA HIS A 111 -11.04 -4.49 13.07
C HIS A 111 -10.82 -5.70 12.15
N LEU A 112 -9.77 -5.70 11.33
CA LEU A 112 -9.37 -6.81 10.48
C LEU A 112 -8.92 -8.01 11.30
N ALA A 113 -8.00 -7.80 12.25
CA ALA A 113 -7.53 -8.86 13.13
C ALA A 113 -8.69 -9.46 13.97
N ALA A 114 -9.56 -8.59 14.50
CA ALA A 114 -10.76 -9.00 15.23
C ALA A 114 -11.72 -9.78 14.34
N TYR A 115 -11.91 -9.36 13.10
CA TYR A 115 -12.81 -10.02 12.15
C TYR A 115 -12.27 -11.38 11.71
N ALA A 116 -10.96 -11.52 11.50
CA ALA A 116 -10.33 -12.81 11.21
C ALA A 116 -10.57 -13.82 12.34
N LEU A 117 -10.41 -13.37 13.58
CA LEU A 117 -10.68 -14.15 14.78
C LEU A 117 -12.16 -14.50 14.93
N TYR A 118 -13.05 -13.55 14.64
CA TYR A 118 -14.50 -13.73 14.63
C TYR A 118 -14.92 -14.84 13.67
N LEU A 119 -14.43 -14.81 12.43
CA LEU A 119 -14.74 -15.84 11.45
C LEU A 119 -14.31 -17.23 11.94
N ASN A 120 -13.09 -17.33 12.45
CA ASN A 120 -12.54 -18.59 12.94
C ASN A 120 -13.34 -19.15 14.13
N ARG A 121 -13.69 -18.31 15.11
CA ARG A 121 -14.36 -18.73 16.34
C ARG A 121 -15.85 -19.03 16.16
N TYR A 122 -16.55 -18.22 15.36
CA TYR A 122 -18.02 -18.19 15.37
C TYR A 122 -18.67 -18.58 14.03
N LYS A 123 -17.93 -18.54 12.91
CA LYS A 123 -18.45 -18.92 11.58
C LYS A 123 -17.97 -20.29 11.11
N ASN A 124 -17.26 -21.04 11.96
CA ASN A 124 -16.70 -22.36 11.63
C ASN A 124 -15.88 -22.36 10.33
N THR A 125 -15.25 -21.24 9.99
CA THR A 125 -14.23 -21.28 8.95
C THR A 125 -13.07 -22.10 9.49
N LEU A 126 -12.71 -23.17 8.75
CA LEU A 126 -11.67 -24.10 9.18
C LEU A 126 -10.40 -23.32 9.54
N ALA A 127 -9.69 -23.79 10.57
CA ALA A 127 -8.38 -23.26 10.94
C ALA A 127 -7.49 -23.13 9.69
N PHE A 128 -6.66 -22.09 9.65
CA PHE A 128 -5.77 -21.75 8.53
C PHE A 128 -6.44 -21.34 7.20
N GLN A 129 -7.75 -21.05 7.18
CA GLN A 129 -8.42 -20.63 5.93
C GLN A 129 -8.73 -19.13 5.84
N SER A 130 -8.42 -18.35 6.88
CA SER A 130 -8.61 -16.89 6.89
C SER A 130 -7.27 -16.20 6.71
N TYR A 131 -7.04 -15.64 5.54
CA TYR A 131 -5.83 -14.89 5.21
C TYR A 131 -6.11 -13.41 5.29
N PHE A 132 -5.23 -12.71 5.97
CA PHE A 132 -5.28 -11.27 6.06
C PHE A 132 -4.38 -10.68 4.97
N VAL A 133 -4.90 -9.78 4.15
CA VAL A 133 -4.11 -9.14 3.09
C VAL A 133 -3.88 -7.67 3.43
N THR A 134 -2.62 -7.30 3.62
CA THR A 134 -2.19 -5.94 3.94
C THR A 134 -0.77 -5.67 3.45
N ASP A 135 -0.51 -4.42 3.04
CA ASP A 135 0.84 -3.90 2.77
C ASP A 135 1.30 -2.95 3.89
N ASP A 136 0.74 -3.11 5.09
CA ASP A 136 1.15 -2.40 6.31
C ASP A 136 2.08 -3.28 7.15
N ASP A 137 3.37 -2.93 7.15
CA ASP A 137 4.40 -3.68 7.88
C ASP A 137 4.18 -3.65 9.40
N GLU A 138 3.64 -2.55 9.95
CA GLU A 138 3.36 -2.42 11.37
C GLU A 138 2.22 -3.35 11.78
N ALA A 139 1.16 -3.42 10.98
CA ALA A 139 0.07 -4.37 11.20
C ALA A 139 0.53 -5.84 11.11
N ILE A 140 1.43 -6.15 10.16
CA ILE A 140 2.03 -7.48 10.04
C ILE A 140 2.79 -7.84 11.32
N ASP A 141 3.65 -6.93 11.80
CA ASP A 141 4.46 -7.16 12.98
C ASP A 141 3.63 -7.29 14.26
N ASP A 142 2.59 -6.48 14.39
CA ASP A 142 1.70 -6.48 15.55
C ASP A 142 0.84 -7.77 15.61
N PHE A 143 0.31 -8.25 14.47
CA PHE A 143 -0.68 -9.34 14.48
C PHE A 143 -0.17 -10.73 14.12
N LYS A 144 1.05 -10.90 13.58
CA LYS A 144 1.58 -12.21 13.17
C LYS A 144 1.48 -13.30 14.25
N ASP A 145 1.77 -12.96 15.51
CA ASP A 145 1.74 -13.92 16.60
C ASP A 145 0.31 -14.28 17.00
N THR A 146 -0.62 -13.32 16.95
CA THR A 146 -2.06 -13.58 17.14
C THR A 146 -2.57 -14.59 16.11
N PHE A 147 -2.21 -14.39 14.85
CA PHE A 147 -2.63 -15.25 13.75
C PHE A 147 -2.09 -16.67 13.98
N LYS A 148 -0.81 -16.78 14.32
CA LYS A 148 -0.19 -18.07 14.62
C LYS A 148 -0.82 -18.79 15.83
N ILE A 149 -1.02 -18.09 16.95
CA ILE A 149 -1.54 -18.67 18.19
C ILE A 149 -3.00 -19.11 18.06
N ASN A 150 -3.80 -18.35 17.33
CA ASN A 150 -5.22 -18.66 17.11
C ASN A 150 -5.44 -19.54 15.86
N PHE A 151 -4.36 -20.09 15.28
CA PHE A 151 -4.42 -20.93 14.08
C PHE A 151 -5.22 -20.30 12.93
N LEU A 152 -5.05 -18.99 12.77
CA LEU A 152 -5.52 -18.26 11.59
C LEU A 152 -4.61 -18.59 10.40
N GLY A 153 -5.00 -18.18 9.19
CA GLY A 153 -4.13 -18.32 8.00
C GLY A 153 -2.92 -17.39 8.09
N ASP A 154 -2.27 -17.15 6.95
CA ASP A 154 -1.13 -16.22 6.88
C ASP A 154 -1.57 -14.77 6.65
N ILE A 155 -0.67 -13.85 6.97
CA ILE A 155 -0.77 -12.45 6.54
C ILE A 155 -0.01 -12.33 5.21
N LEU A 156 -0.70 -11.87 4.17
CA LEU A 156 -0.22 -11.75 2.80
C LEU A 156 -0.08 -10.29 2.40
N THR A 157 0.87 -9.96 1.55
CA THR A 157 0.91 -8.66 0.86
C THR A 157 0.00 -8.65 -0.38
N THR A 158 -0.27 -7.48 -0.96
CA THR A 158 -0.97 -7.39 -2.26
C THR A 158 -0.24 -8.21 -3.32
N ILE A 159 1.10 -8.20 -3.31
CA ILE A 159 1.91 -8.96 -4.27
C ILE A 159 1.79 -10.47 -4.02
N ASP A 160 1.74 -10.92 -2.76
CA ASP A 160 1.51 -12.34 -2.45
C ASP A 160 0.13 -12.81 -2.93
N LEU A 161 -0.90 -11.98 -2.80
CA LEU A 161 -2.22 -12.26 -3.36
C LEU A 161 -2.17 -12.41 -4.88
N LEU A 162 -1.46 -11.52 -5.59
CA LEU A 162 -1.30 -11.64 -7.05
C LEU A 162 -0.45 -12.85 -7.45
N LEU A 163 0.58 -13.21 -6.67
CA LEU A 163 1.33 -14.45 -6.88
C LEU A 163 0.44 -15.68 -6.72
N LEU A 164 -0.43 -15.69 -5.71
CA LEU A 164 -1.41 -16.75 -5.51
C LEU A 164 -2.38 -16.83 -6.70
N MET A 165 -2.85 -15.69 -7.23
CA MET A 165 -3.63 -15.68 -8.48
C MET A 165 -2.86 -16.26 -9.67
N SER A 166 -1.55 -16.00 -9.74
CA SER A 166 -0.70 -16.54 -10.80
C SER A 166 -0.50 -18.05 -10.69
N VAL A 167 -0.36 -18.58 -9.47
CA VAL A 167 -0.28 -20.04 -9.23
C VAL A 167 -1.59 -20.73 -9.63
N HIS A 168 -2.72 -20.07 -9.43
CA HIS A 168 -4.04 -20.54 -9.87
C HIS A 168 -4.29 -20.34 -11.39
N GLY A 169 -3.34 -19.79 -12.14
CA GLY A 169 -3.47 -19.58 -13.58
C GLY A 169 -4.42 -18.44 -14.00
N ILE A 170 -4.84 -17.58 -13.06
CA ILE A 170 -5.79 -16.49 -13.31
C ILE A 170 -5.10 -15.30 -14.01
N ILE A 171 -3.84 -15.05 -13.63
CA ILE A 171 -2.96 -14.05 -14.24
C ILE A 171 -1.58 -14.66 -14.50
N SER A 172 -0.82 -14.08 -15.42
CA SER A 172 0.56 -14.49 -15.66
C SER A 172 1.50 -13.84 -14.63
N LEU A 173 2.64 -14.49 -14.36
CA LEU A 173 3.69 -13.90 -13.53
C LEU A 173 4.18 -12.56 -14.10
N SER A 174 4.11 -12.36 -15.43
CA SER A 174 4.45 -11.08 -16.08
C SER A 174 3.52 -9.95 -15.66
N LYS A 175 2.24 -10.24 -15.43
CA LYS A 175 1.29 -9.26 -14.89
C LYS A 175 1.58 -8.96 -13.44
N VAL A 176 1.93 -9.97 -12.63
CA VAL A 176 2.37 -9.75 -11.25
C VAL A 176 3.58 -8.82 -11.21
N LEU A 177 4.58 -9.06 -12.06
CA LEU A 177 5.77 -8.22 -12.14
C LEU A 177 5.43 -6.79 -12.61
N SER A 178 4.56 -6.65 -13.60
CA SER A 178 4.13 -5.34 -14.10
C SER A 178 3.38 -4.55 -13.02
N PHE A 179 2.48 -5.21 -12.29
CA PHE A 179 1.78 -4.62 -11.15
C PHE A 179 2.77 -4.20 -10.06
N ALA A 180 3.72 -5.05 -9.67
CA ALA A 180 4.72 -4.73 -8.66
C ALA A 180 5.57 -3.50 -9.06
N LEU A 181 5.96 -3.40 -10.33
CA LEU A 181 6.69 -2.24 -10.84
C LEU A 181 5.85 -0.96 -10.82
N ASN A 182 4.56 -1.06 -11.17
CA ASN A 182 3.64 0.08 -11.12
C ASN A 182 3.35 0.52 -9.68
N LEU A 183 3.17 -0.42 -8.76
CA LEU A 183 3.03 -0.16 -7.32
C LEU A 183 4.29 0.51 -6.77
N LYS A 184 5.49 0.04 -7.14
CA LYS A 184 6.77 0.69 -6.77
C LYS A 184 6.81 2.12 -7.28
N ARG A 185 6.39 2.35 -8.53
CA ARG A 185 6.32 3.68 -9.13
C ARG A 185 5.35 4.60 -8.37
N GLN A 186 4.22 4.06 -7.92
CA GLN A 186 3.24 4.79 -7.11
C GLN A 186 3.84 5.21 -5.75
N TYR A 187 4.46 4.29 -5.02
CA TYR A 187 5.15 4.59 -3.75
C TYR A 187 6.37 5.49 -3.94
N SER A 188 6.98 5.50 -5.13
CA SER A 188 8.13 6.35 -5.44
C SER A 188 7.75 7.70 -6.06
N GLN A 189 6.46 8.08 -6.11
CA GLN A 189 6.04 9.31 -6.80
C GLN A 189 6.69 10.57 -6.21
N VAL A 190 6.72 10.67 -4.88
CA VAL A 190 7.32 11.82 -4.17
C VAL A 190 8.83 11.87 -4.43
N TYR A 191 9.53 10.74 -4.29
CA TYR A 191 10.95 10.64 -4.63
C TYR A 191 11.22 11.07 -6.08
N ASN A 192 10.48 10.54 -7.05
CA ASN A 192 10.66 10.86 -8.46
C ASN A 192 10.40 12.35 -8.76
N LYS A 193 9.34 12.93 -8.17
CA LYS A 193 9.06 14.37 -8.27
C LYS A 193 10.22 15.19 -7.72
N LEU A 194 10.69 14.88 -6.51
CA LEU A 194 11.78 15.57 -5.85
C LEU A 194 13.10 15.49 -6.65
N ILE A 195 13.48 14.30 -7.11
CA ILE A 195 14.68 14.09 -7.93
C ILE A 195 14.62 14.89 -9.23
N ASN A 196 13.46 14.92 -9.90
CA ASN A 196 13.28 15.71 -11.12
C ASN A 196 13.40 17.22 -10.87
N GLU A 197 12.89 17.71 -9.74
CA GLU A 197 13.00 19.11 -9.33
C GLU A 197 14.44 19.51 -8.99
N ILE A 198 15.17 18.63 -8.31
CA ILE A 198 16.60 18.81 -8.04
C ILE A 198 17.40 18.87 -9.35
N LYS A 199 17.17 17.91 -10.26
CA LYS A 199 17.83 17.89 -11.59
C LYS A 199 17.47 19.12 -12.42
N SER A 200 16.25 19.63 -12.31
CA SER A 200 15.80 20.88 -12.95
C SER A 200 16.54 22.09 -12.38
N LEU A 201 16.67 22.17 -11.05
CA LEU A 201 17.43 23.22 -10.37
C LEU A 201 18.92 23.21 -10.74
N GLN A 202 19.53 22.04 -10.83
CA GLN A 202 20.95 21.88 -11.21
C GLN A 202 21.27 22.40 -12.61
N LYS A 203 20.26 22.48 -13.50
CA LYS A 203 20.40 23.06 -14.85
C LYS A 203 20.34 24.59 -14.87
N LYS A 204 19.93 25.22 -13.76
CA LYS A 204 19.90 26.69 -13.63
C LYS A 204 21.28 27.21 -13.25
N GLU A 205 21.49 28.51 -13.45
CA GLU A 205 22.69 29.18 -12.96
C GLU A 205 22.66 29.23 -11.42
N LEU A 206 23.57 28.49 -10.80
CA LEU A 206 23.71 28.35 -9.35
C LEU A 206 25.09 28.86 -8.92
N LEU A 207 25.13 29.50 -7.75
CA LEU A 207 26.40 29.78 -7.10
C LEU A 207 27.06 28.45 -6.67
N VAL A 208 28.39 28.42 -6.60
CA VAL A 208 29.17 27.22 -6.23
C VAL A 208 28.65 26.60 -4.92
N GLN A 209 28.35 27.43 -3.93
CA GLN A 209 27.87 26.96 -2.63
C GLN A 209 26.43 26.42 -2.69
N GLU A 210 25.58 26.94 -3.59
CA GLU A 210 24.22 26.43 -3.82
C GLU A 210 24.27 25.07 -4.54
N SER A 211 25.14 24.95 -5.54
CA SER A 211 25.36 23.70 -6.27
C SER A 211 25.90 22.59 -5.36
N ALA A 212 26.85 22.93 -4.47
CA ALA A 212 27.39 22.00 -3.49
C ALA A 212 26.31 21.50 -2.50
N LEU A 213 25.50 22.40 -1.94
CA LEU A 213 24.41 22.03 -1.05
C LEU A 213 23.35 21.18 -1.77
N LEU A 214 22.98 21.54 -3.00
CA LEU A 214 21.99 20.81 -3.77
C LEU A 214 22.47 19.38 -4.13
N THR A 215 23.77 19.21 -4.38
CA THR A 215 24.39 17.89 -4.60
C THR A 215 24.40 17.06 -3.31
N LYS A 216 24.66 17.69 -2.17
CA LYS A 216 24.60 17.02 -0.86
C LYS A 216 23.18 16.54 -0.55
N ILE A 217 22.18 17.40 -0.76
CA ILE A 217 20.75 17.06 -0.65
C ILE A 217 20.41 15.87 -1.55
N TYR A 218 20.85 15.90 -2.83
CA TYR A 218 20.63 14.79 -3.77
C TYR A 218 21.19 13.47 -3.23
N ASN A 219 22.44 13.46 -2.77
CA ASN A 219 23.06 12.24 -2.24
C ASN A 219 22.33 11.74 -0.99
N ASN A 220 21.95 12.63 -0.07
CA ASN A 220 21.18 12.25 1.13
C ASN A 220 19.80 11.66 0.79
N ILE A 221 19.18 12.09 -0.31
CA ILE A 221 17.93 11.51 -0.80
C ILE A 221 18.17 10.11 -1.39
N GLU A 222 19.20 9.94 -2.23
CA GLU A 222 19.57 8.63 -2.80
C GLU A 222 19.95 7.61 -1.71
N ASP A 223 20.65 8.07 -0.67
CA ASP A 223 21.09 7.26 0.46
C ASP A 223 20.00 7.08 1.54
N PHE A 224 18.81 7.67 1.36
CA PHE A 224 17.73 7.70 2.35
C PHE A 224 18.16 8.21 3.75
N ASN A 225 19.11 9.13 3.80
CA ASN A 225 19.62 9.73 5.04
C ASN A 225 18.74 10.91 5.48
N LEU A 226 17.59 10.59 6.10
CA LEU A 226 16.55 11.56 6.47
C LEU A 226 17.05 12.60 7.49
N GLU A 227 17.84 12.17 8.49
CA GLU A 227 18.40 13.07 9.51
C GLU A 227 19.34 14.12 8.89
N ALA A 228 20.24 13.70 7.99
CA ALA A 228 21.14 14.62 7.31
C ALA A 228 20.38 15.57 6.36
N LEU A 229 19.31 15.08 5.72
CA LEU A 229 18.45 15.87 4.86
C LEU A 229 17.70 16.96 5.65
N GLU A 230 17.22 16.66 6.86
CA GLU A 230 16.61 17.65 7.76
C GLU A 230 17.58 18.77 8.16
N GLU A 231 18.84 18.44 8.38
CA GLU A 231 19.87 19.44 8.69
C GLU A 231 20.23 20.29 7.46
N ASP A 232 20.25 19.69 6.27
CA ASP A 232 20.58 20.40 5.03
C ASP A 232 19.54 21.46 4.67
N ILE A 233 18.24 21.23 4.94
CA ILE A 233 17.19 22.25 4.70
C ILE A 233 17.23 23.40 5.70
N LYS A 234 17.88 23.23 6.86
CA LYS A 234 18.12 24.30 7.84
C LYS A 234 19.36 25.13 7.51
N HIS A 235 20.17 24.68 6.54
CA HIS A 235 21.41 25.35 6.18
C HIS A 235 21.17 26.78 5.65
N LYS A 236 22.02 27.74 6.04
CA LYS A 236 21.89 29.17 5.68
C LYS A 236 21.79 29.49 4.18
N ILE A 237 22.23 28.56 3.32
CA ILE A 237 22.20 28.69 1.85
C ILE A 237 20.85 28.22 1.27
N PHE A 238 20.15 27.32 1.96
CA PHE A 238 18.91 26.73 1.48
C PHE A 238 17.82 27.76 1.12
N PRO A 239 17.65 28.89 1.85
CA PRO A 239 16.73 29.95 1.45
C PRO A 239 16.95 30.48 0.02
N ASN A 240 18.19 30.54 -0.47
CA ASN A 240 18.48 30.99 -1.83
C ASN A 240 18.04 29.95 -2.87
N ILE A 241 18.23 28.67 -2.58
CA ILE A 241 17.74 27.56 -3.41
C ILE A 241 16.20 27.60 -3.47
N LYS A 242 15.54 27.82 -2.33
CA LYS A 242 14.09 27.99 -2.24
C LYS A 242 13.57 29.18 -3.05
N GLN A 243 14.30 30.29 -3.12
CA GLN A 243 13.91 31.42 -3.97
C GLN A 243 13.91 31.04 -5.46
N LYS A 244 14.84 30.18 -5.89
CA LYS A 244 14.94 29.69 -7.29
C LYS A 244 13.94 28.58 -7.61
N ASN A 245 13.40 27.91 -6.60
CA ASN A 245 12.28 26.97 -6.72
C ASN A 245 11.48 26.92 -5.40
N LYS A 246 10.31 27.56 -5.39
CA LYS A 246 9.49 27.70 -4.18
C LYS A 246 8.97 26.36 -3.66
N ASN A 247 8.87 25.34 -4.52
CA ASN A 247 8.27 24.05 -4.19
C ASN A 247 9.30 23.06 -3.62
N ILE A 248 10.59 23.33 -3.74
CA ILE A 248 11.63 22.36 -3.36
C ILE A 248 11.57 21.97 -1.88
N GLU A 249 11.29 22.93 -0.99
CA GLU A 249 11.14 22.65 0.44
C GLU A 249 9.91 21.79 0.70
N THR A 250 8.80 22.07 0.02
CA THR A 250 7.57 21.27 0.14
C THR A 250 7.85 19.83 -0.27
N PHE A 251 8.51 19.60 -1.41
CA PHE A 251 8.84 18.23 -1.86
C PHE A 251 9.83 17.51 -0.95
N ILE A 252 10.81 18.23 -0.37
CA ILE A 252 11.71 17.62 0.62
C ILE A 252 10.94 17.25 1.90
N ARG A 253 10.01 18.11 2.36
CA ARG A 253 9.18 17.81 3.53
C ARG A 253 8.21 16.66 3.28
N GLU A 254 7.62 16.59 2.09
CA GLU A 254 6.82 15.43 1.67
C GLU A 254 7.69 14.17 1.71
N PHE A 255 8.87 14.19 1.08
CA PHE A 255 9.81 13.06 1.10
C PHE A 255 10.17 12.62 2.53
N LEU A 256 10.48 13.55 3.43
CA LEU A 256 10.80 13.22 4.83
C LEU A 256 9.65 12.52 5.58
N ASN A 257 8.40 12.72 5.15
CA ASN A 257 7.21 12.13 5.77
C ASN A 257 6.74 10.84 5.07
N GLU A 258 7.38 10.43 3.97
CA GLU A 258 7.02 9.22 3.24
C GLU A 258 7.71 7.98 3.80
N ASP A 259 7.00 6.85 3.79
CA ASP A 259 7.55 5.57 4.21
C ASP A 259 8.19 4.82 3.03
N PHE A 260 9.48 5.06 2.81
CA PHE A 260 10.25 4.39 1.76
C PHE A 260 10.58 2.94 2.06
N LYS A 261 10.30 2.42 3.26
CA LYS A 261 10.51 0.99 3.56
C LYS A 261 9.71 0.12 2.59
N LYS A 262 8.48 0.53 2.25
CA LYS A 262 7.63 -0.16 1.27
C LYS A 262 8.28 -0.27 -0.11
N VAL A 263 9.00 0.76 -0.56
CA VAL A 263 9.73 0.75 -1.84
C VAL A 263 10.87 -0.27 -1.80
N ILE A 264 11.65 -0.30 -0.72
CA ILE A 264 12.78 -1.22 -0.54
C ILE A 264 12.30 -2.68 -0.45
N ILE A 265 11.24 -2.93 0.32
CA ILE A 265 10.65 -4.28 0.46
C ILE A 265 10.11 -4.75 -0.89
N LEU A 266 9.38 -3.88 -1.60
CA LEU A 266 8.83 -4.21 -2.91
C LEU A 266 9.92 -4.45 -3.96
N GLU A 267 11.05 -3.73 -3.90
CA GLU A 267 12.21 -3.98 -4.75
C GLU A 267 12.81 -5.37 -4.54
N LYS A 268 13.01 -5.78 -3.28
CA LYS A 268 13.44 -7.15 -2.96
C LYS A 268 12.46 -8.19 -3.52
N LYS A 269 11.16 -7.97 -3.34
CA LYS A 269 10.11 -8.86 -3.85
C LYS A 269 10.12 -8.95 -5.38
N ILE A 270 10.33 -7.82 -6.06
CA ILE A 270 10.47 -7.78 -7.52
C ILE A 270 11.66 -8.62 -7.98
N ASP A 271 12.81 -8.50 -7.30
CA ASP A 271 14.01 -9.27 -7.64
C ASP A 271 13.85 -10.76 -7.36
N GLU A 272 13.16 -11.14 -6.28
CA GLU A 272 12.75 -12.52 -6.03
C GLU A 272 11.86 -13.07 -7.17
N ILE A 273 10.84 -12.32 -7.60
CA ILE A 273 9.96 -12.70 -8.71
C ILE A 273 10.75 -12.84 -10.01
N LYS A 274 11.65 -11.89 -10.30
CA LYS A 274 12.53 -11.93 -11.47
C LYS A 274 13.44 -13.16 -11.45
N SER A 275 14.06 -13.49 -10.32
CA SER A 275 14.93 -14.66 -10.21
C SER A 275 14.19 -15.95 -10.58
N LYS A 276 12.92 -16.07 -10.18
CA LYS A 276 12.05 -17.19 -10.55
C LYS A 276 11.66 -17.16 -12.03
N PHE A 277 11.51 -15.97 -12.62
CA PHE A 277 11.17 -15.75 -14.03
C PHE A 277 12.18 -16.35 -15.02
N TRP A 278 13.47 -16.40 -14.66
CA TRP A 278 14.53 -16.94 -15.51
C TRP A 278 14.71 -18.46 -15.39
N ASP A 279 14.22 -19.07 -14.31
CA ASP A 279 14.27 -20.53 -14.10
C ASP A 279 13.08 -21.28 -14.73
N VAL A 280 11.97 -20.62 -15.07
CA VAL A 280 10.79 -21.27 -15.70
C VAL A 280 10.99 -21.58 -17.20
N SER A 281 12.20 -21.41 -17.73
CA SER A 281 12.57 -22.00 -19.04
C SER A 281 12.74 -23.53 -18.98
N LYS A 282 12.39 -24.17 -17.85
CA LYS A 282 12.50 -25.62 -17.59
C LYS A 282 11.23 -26.28 -17.03
N ILE A 283 10.03 -25.77 -17.33
CA ILE A 283 8.76 -26.51 -17.09
C ILE A 283 7.98 -26.60 -18.39
#